data_AF-A0A2V7J7L7-F1
#
_entry.id   AF-A0A2V7J7L7-F1
#
_cell.length_a   1.000
_cell.length_b   1.000
_cell.length_c   1.000
_cell.angle_alpha   90.00
_cell.angle_beta   90.00
_cell.angle_gamma   90.00
#
_symmetry.space_group_name_H-M   'P 1'
#
loop_
_entity.id
_entity.type
_entity.pdbx_description
1 polymer ?
#
loop_
_entity_poly.entity_id
_entity_poly.type
_entity_poly.pdbx_seq_one_letter_code
_entity_poly.pdbx_strand_id
1 'polypeptide(L)'
;MHLEAVLSRFYPDPGVARATIGRLGDDELGGSGLEKTLDTLLAGRSGAAVVLKDRAGREYESPARVIAAPVPGLDVVLTLDAELQEIAQRALDDALRRMDADGGDVVMLDPTSGEVLALASRTREGSARPSAFTDTFEPGSIAKIFAAA
;
A
#
# COMPACT_ATOMS: atom_id res chain seq x y z
N MET A 1 -34.69 -3.14 4.63
CA MET A 1 -33.26 -2.99 5.00
C MET A 1 -32.70 -4.40 5.05
N HIS A 2 -31.60 -4.66 4.36
CA HIS A 2 -30.86 -5.93 4.43
C HIS A 2 -29.42 -5.58 4.82
N LEU A 3 -28.76 -6.48 5.54
CA LEU A 3 -27.40 -6.29 6.04
C LEU A 3 -26.50 -7.29 5.31
N GLU A 4 -25.41 -6.79 4.75
CA GLU A 4 -24.37 -7.59 4.12
C GLU A 4 -23.06 -7.35 4.86
N ALA A 5 -22.36 -8.43 5.21
CA ALA A 5 -21.05 -8.34 5.82
C ALA A 5 -20.02 -8.03 4.72
N VAL A 6 -19.32 -6.91 4.85
CA VAL A 6 -18.25 -6.50 3.95
C VAL A 6 -16.92 -6.46 4.69
N LEU A 7 -15.84 -6.80 3.98
CA LEU A 7 -14.48 -6.73 4.51
C LEU A 7 -13.96 -5.31 4.28
N SER A 8 -13.67 -4.60 5.36
CA SER A 8 -13.06 -3.27 5.27
C SER A 8 -11.58 -3.32 5.65
N ARG A 9 -10.74 -2.68 4.84
CA ARG A 9 -9.29 -2.62 5.07
C ARG A 9 -8.97 -1.67 6.22
N PHE A 10 -8.27 -2.18 7.22
CA PHE A 10 -7.78 -1.40 8.35
C PHE A 10 -6.26 -1.20 8.25
N TYR A 11 -5.81 0.06 8.34
CA TYR A 11 -4.39 0.44 8.37
C TYR A 11 -4.03 0.84 9.81
N PRO A 12 -3.33 0.00 10.59
CA PRO A 12 -3.09 0.25 12.01
C PRO A 12 -2.37 1.56 12.29
N ASP A 13 -1.39 1.90 11.46
CA ASP A 13 -0.72 3.20 11.44
C ASP A 13 -0.91 3.85 10.06
N PRO A 14 -1.83 4.82 9.92
CA PRO A 14 -2.11 5.45 8.64
C PRO A 14 -1.00 6.42 8.19
N GLY A 15 -0.05 6.77 9.05
CA GLY A 15 1.06 7.69 8.75
C GLY A 15 2.34 6.98 8.31
N VAL A 16 2.58 5.76 8.80
CA VAL A 16 3.77 4.97 8.47
C VAL A 16 3.63 4.31 7.10
N ALA A 17 4.65 4.50 6.26
CA ALA A 17 4.78 3.96 4.90
C ALA A 17 3.54 4.18 3.99
N ARG A 18 2.69 5.18 4.27
CA ARG A 18 1.38 5.31 3.61
C ARG A 18 1.44 5.42 2.09
N ALA A 19 2.38 6.19 1.56
CA ALA A 19 2.57 6.33 0.11
C ALA A 19 3.04 5.01 -0.53
N THR A 20 3.83 4.21 0.19
CA THR A 20 4.35 2.92 -0.26
C THR A 20 3.27 1.84 -0.20
N ILE A 21 2.63 1.67 0.96
CA ILE A 21 1.54 0.70 1.16
C ILE A 21 0.39 1.04 0.21
N GLY A 22 0.00 2.31 0.13
CA GLY A 22 -1.12 2.78 -0.66
C GLY A 22 -2.46 2.59 0.05
N ARG A 23 -3.52 2.51 -0.74
CA ARG A 23 -4.90 2.36 -0.27
C ARG A 23 -5.75 1.55 -1.25
N LEU A 24 -6.85 1.00 -0.77
CA LEU A 24 -7.94 0.54 -1.64
C LEU A 24 -8.69 1.71 -2.29
N GLY A 25 -9.26 1.44 -3.46
CA GLY A 25 -10.25 2.27 -4.14
C GLY A 25 -11.65 2.09 -3.57
N ASP A 26 -12.61 2.80 -4.14
CA ASP A 26 -14.02 2.73 -3.73
C ASP A 26 -14.70 1.41 -4.13
N ASP A 27 -14.08 0.67 -5.06
CA ASP A 27 -14.47 -0.65 -5.53
C ASP A 27 -13.83 -1.80 -4.72
N GLU A 28 -13.18 -1.47 -3.60
CA GLU A 28 -12.42 -2.39 -2.73
C GLU A 28 -11.21 -3.06 -3.43
N LEU A 29 -10.84 -2.61 -4.63
CA LEU A 29 -9.65 -3.05 -5.33
C LEU A 29 -8.44 -2.18 -4.98
N GLY A 30 -7.24 -2.69 -5.24
CA GLY A 30 -5.99 -1.97 -5.04
C GLY A 30 -5.93 -0.65 -5.80
N GLY A 31 -6.03 0.48 -5.08
CA GLY A 31 -6.11 1.82 -5.67
C GLY A 31 -4.76 2.48 -5.89
N SER A 32 -3.80 2.28 -4.98
CA SER A 32 -2.44 2.83 -5.09
C SER A 32 -1.39 1.96 -4.39
N GLY A 33 -0.11 2.31 -4.55
CA GLY A 33 1.00 1.67 -3.83
C GLY A 33 1.08 0.16 -4.04
N LEU A 34 1.41 -0.53 -2.96
CA LEU A 34 1.48 -1.99 -2.90
C LEU A 34 0.09 -2.64 -2.95
N GLU A 35 -0.96 -1.99 -2.40
CA GLU A 35 -2.34 -2.50 -2.54
C GLU A 35 -2.69 -2.70 -4.01
N LYS A 36 -2.35 -1.74 -4.88
CA LYS A 36 -2.55 -1.85 -6.33
C LYS A 36 -1.59 -2.84 -6.99
N THR A 37 -0.32 -2.75 -6.64
CA THR A 37 0.72 -3.56 -7.31
C THR A 37 0.54 -5.06 -7.03
N LEU A 38 0.05 -5.39 -5.84
CA LEU A 38 -0.13 -6.76 -5.36
C LEU A 38 -1.60 -7.19 -5.29
N ASP A 39 -2.50 -6.41 -5.90
CA ASP A 39 -3.96 -6.67 -5.87
C ASP A 39 -4.30 -8.11 -6.30
N THR A 40 -3.60 -8.64 -7.30
CA THR A 40 -3.80 -10.01 -7.80
C THR A 40 -3.46 -11.10 -6.76
N LEU A 41 -2.63 -10.77 -5.77
CA LEU A 41 -2.32 -11.65 -4.63
C LEU A 41 -3.28 -11.37 -3.47
N LEU A 42 -3.60 -10.10 -3.20
CA LEU A 42 -4.32 -9.65 -2.01
C LEU A 42 -5.86 -9.79 -2.10
N ALA A 43 -6.46 -9.59 -3.28
CA ALA A 43 -7.91 -9.50 -3.44
C ALA A 43 -8.64 -10.85 -3.27
N GLY A 44 -7.94 -11.96 -3.53
CA GLY A 44 -8.56 -13.28 -3.55
C GLY A 44 -9.56 -13.43 -4.69
N ARG A 45 -10.60 -14.25 -4.50
CA ARG A 45 -11.69 -14.43 -5.48
C ARG A 45 -13.04 -14.47 -4.78
N SER A 46 -13.98 -13.66 -5.27
CA SER A 46 -15.35 -13.64 -4.78
C SER A 46 -16.06 -14.98 -5.01
N GLY A 47 -16.85 -15.38 -4.02
CA GLY A 47 -17.78 -16.50 -4.14
C GLY A 47 -19.07 -16.10 -4.85
N ALA A 48 -19.98 -17.06 -4.98
CA ALA A 48 -21.32 -16.84 -5.51
C ALA A 48 -22.33 -17.70 -4.76
N ALA A 49 -23.50 -17.13 -4.46
CA ALA A 49 -24.62 -17.84 -3.84
C ALA A 49 -25.95 -17.46 -4.48
N VAL A 50 -26.89 -18.40 -4.52
CA VAL A 50 -28.28 -18.12 -4.91
C VAL A 50 -29.10 -17.82 -3.66
N VAL A 51 -29.78 -16.67 -3.69
CA VAL A 51 -30.75 -16.25 -2.68
C VAL A 51 -32.16 -16.28 -3.27
N LEU A 52 -33.14 -16.73 -2.48
CA LEU A 52 -34.54 -16.72 -2.86
C LEU A 52 -35.16 -15.38 -2.49
N LYS A 53 -35.69 -14.66 -3.47
CA LYS A 53 -36.40 -13.38 -3.29
C LYS A 53 -37.88 -13.54 -3.64
N ASP A 54 -38.76 -12.90 -2.88
CA ASP A 54 -40.17 -12.80 -3.24
C ASP A 54 -40.42 -11.79 -4.38
N ARG A 55 -41.67 -11.67 -4.84
CA ARG A 55 -42.06 -10.72 -5.90
C ARG A 55 -41.84 -9.25 -5.52
N ALA A 56 -41.70 -8.93 -4.24
CA ALA A 56 -41.39 -7.61 -3.73
C ALA A 56 -39.89 -7.41 -3.46
N GLY A 57 -39.03 -8.39 -3.79
CA GLY A 57 -37.58 -8.34 -3.64
C GLY A 57 -37.06 -8.67 -2.23
N ARG A 58 -37.92 -9.13 -1.32
CA ARG A 58 -37.51 -9.51 0.04
C ARG A 58 -36.89 -10.91 0.02
N GLU A 59 -35.73 -11.06 0.64
CA GLU A 59 -35.07 -12.35 0.78
C GLU A 59 -35.82 -13.24 1.77
N TYR A 60 -35.98 -14.52 1.41
CA TYR A 60 -36.43 -15.55 2.34
C TYR A 60 -35.27 -15.98 3.24
N GLU A 61 -35.53 -16.21 4.53
CA GLU A 61 -34.59 -16.86 5.46
C GLU A 61 -34.43 -18.37 5.15
N SER A 62 -34.02 -18.68 3.92
CA SER A 62 -33.56 -20.00 3.52
C SER A 62 -32.04 -19.96 3.44
N PRO A 63 -31.31 -21.00 3.87
CA PRO A 63 -29.87 -21.05 3.69
C PRO A 63 -29.54 -20.83 2.21
N ALA A 64 -28.75 -19.81 1.93
CA ALA A 64 -28.32 -19.48 0.59
C ALA A 64 -27.60 -20.70 -0.01
N ARG A 65 -27.93 -21.06 -1.25
CA ARG A 65 -27.23 -22.15 -1.94
C ARG A 65 -25.93 -21.58 -2.47
N VAL A 66 -24.81 -21.88 -1.80
CA VAL A 66 -23.48 -21.53 -2.28
C VAL A 66 -23.20 -22.24 -3.60
N ILE A 67 -22.97 -21.48 -4.66
CA ILE A 67 -22.56 -21.97 -5.99
C ILE A 67 -21.05 -22.09 -6.04
N ALA A 68 -20.34 -21.10 -5.48
CA ALA A 68 -18.89 -21.08 -5.37
C ALA A 68 -18.50 -20.45 -4.03
N ALA A 69 -17.63 -21.12 -3.28
CA ALA A 69 -17.08 -20.54 -2.06
C ALA A 69 -16.08 -19.43 -2.43
N PRO A 70 -16.03 -18.33 -1.65
CA PRO A 70 -14.97 -17.33 -1.81
C PRO A 70 -13.62 -17.95 -1.47
N VAL A 71 -12.56 -17.44 -2.13
CA VAL A 71 -11.18 -17.83 -1.87
C VAL A 71 -10.46 -16.61 -1.30
N PRO A 72 -9.88 -16.68 -0.08
CA PRO A 72 -9.14 -15.55 0.47
C PRO A 72 -7.92 -15.23 -0.38
N GLY A 73 -7.53 -13.96 -0.37
CA GLY A 73 -6.23 -13.55 -0.89
C GLY A 73 -5.08 -14.11 -0.05
N LEU A 74 -3.86 -13.84 -0.51
CA LEU A 74 -2.63 -14.21 0.17
C LEU A 74 -2.19 -13.11 1.13
N ASP A 75 -1.55 -13.52 2.21
CA ASP A 75 -0.82 -12.61 3.07
C ASP A 75 0.50 -12.22 2.41
N VAL A 76 0.83 -10.94 2.46
CA VAL A 76 2.10 -10.39 2.00
C VAL A 76 2.84 -9.81 3.20
N VAL A 77 4.06 -10.27 3.41
CA VAL A 77 4.99 -9.69 4.39
C VAL A 77 5.97 -8.79 3.64
N LEU A 78 6.05 -7.52 4.05
CA LEU A 78 6.97 -6.57 3.46
C LEU A 78 8.37 -6.72 4.04
N THR A 79 9.36 -6.26 3.28
CA THR A 79 10.75 -6.14 3.74
C THR A 79 10.95 -4.91 4.63
N LEU A 80 9.97 -4.01 4.69
CA LEU A 80 10.04 -2.80 5.49
C LEU A 80 10.07 -3.16 6.97
N ASP A 81 11.08 -2.66 7.65
CA ASP A 81 11.15 -2.65 9.10
C ASP A 81 10.39 -1.41 9.61
N ALA A 82 9.39 -1.64 10.47
CA ALA A 82 8.51 -0.57 10.93
C ALA A 82 9.25 0.49 11.77
N GLU A 83 10.27 0.10 12.54
CA GLU A 83 11.05 1.01 13.37
C GLU A 83 11.99 1.85 12.50
N LEU A 84 12.71 1.24 11.57
CA LEU A 84 13.55 1.95 10.61
C LEU A 84 12.73 2.90 9.72
N GLN A 85 11.54 2.46 9.30
CA GLN A 85 10.62 3.29 8.53
C GLN A 85 10.19 4.54 9.30
N GLU A 86 9.84 4.39 10.58
CA GLU A 86 9.47 5.52 11.43
C GLU A 86 10.64 6.46 11.66
N ILE A 87 11.84 5.94 11.91
CA ILE A 87 13.07 6.72 12.03
C ILE A 87 13.33 7.51 10.75
N ALA A 88 13.25 6.86 9.59
CA ALA A 88 13.47 7.50 8.29
C ALA A 88 12.47 8.65 8.04
N GLN A 89 11.18 8.42 8.31
CA GLN A 89 10.14 9.43 8.16
C GLN A 89 10.37 10.63 9.08
N ARG A 90 10.62 10.39 10.38
CA ARG A 90 10.86 11.45 11.35
C ARG A 90 12.10 12.28 10.99
N ALA A 91 13.19 11.62 10.62
CA ALA A 91 14.43 12.27 10.24
C ALA A 91 14.26 13.13 8.97
N LEU A 92 13.54 12.63 7.96
CA LEU A 92 13.22 13.38 6.75
C LEU A 92 12.34 14.59 7.08
N ASP A 93 11.27 14.41 7.85
CA ASP A 93 10.35 15.49 8.22
C ASP A 93 11.10 16.60 9.03
N ASP A 94 12.05 16.22 9.90
CA ASP A 94 12.92 17.16 10.60
C ASP A 94 13.88 17.91 9.65
N ALA A 95 14.49 17.21 8.71
CA ALA A 95 15.42 17.82 7.75
C ALA A 95 14.71 18.84 6.86
N LEU A 96 13.54 18.48 6.33
CA LEU A 96 12.75 19.38 5.47
C LEU A 96 12.34 20.66 6.20
N ARG A 97 11.92 20.56 7.48
CA ARG A 97 11.61 21.73 8.30
C ARG A 97 12.82 22.63 8.53
N ARG A 98 13.98 22.03 8.81
CA ARG A 98 15.22 22.79 9.10
C ARG A 98 15.77 23.50 7.86
N MET A 99 15.57 22.90 6.69
CA MET A 99 16.14 23.39 5.43
C MET A 99 15.16 24.18 4.57
N ASP A 100 13.88 24.24 4.95
CA ASP A 100 12.78 24.80 4.14
C ASP A 100 12.74 24.20 2.72
N ALA A 101 12.99 22.90 2.62
CA ALA A 101 13.12 22.20 1.34
C ALA A 101 11.77 21.81 0.73
N ASP A 102 11.75 21.71 -0.60
CA ASP A 102 10.57 21.36 -1.41
C ASP A 102 10.16 19.88 -1.28
N GLY A 103 11.08 19.04 -0.82
CA GLY A 103 10.88 17.61 -0.71
C GLY A 103 12.20 16.88 -0.49
N GLY A 104 12.11 15.57 -0.36
CA GLY A 104 13.26 14.70 -0.17
C GLY A 104 12.86 13.25 -0.01
N ASP A 105 13.87 12.40 -0.09
CA ASP A 105 13.75 10.95 -0.07
C ASP A 105 14.81 10.33 0.85
N VAL A 106 14.42 9.28 1.54
CA VAL A 106 15.30 8.41 2.33
C VAL A 106 14.99 6.97 1.94
N VAL A 107 16.02 6.25 1.49
CA VAL A 107 15.95 4.82 1.16
C VAL A 107 17.01 4.09 1.97
N MET A 108 16.60 3.05 2.69
CA MET A 108 17.51 2.16 3.42
C MET A 108 17.43 0.77 2.80
N LEU A 109 18.60 0.21 2.46
CA LEU A 109 18.73 -1.09 1.82
C LEU A 109 19.63 -2.00 2.66
N ASP A 110 19.30 -3.28 2.72
CA ASP A 110 20.28 -4.31 3.07
C ASP A 110 21.15 -4.58 1.82
N PRO A 111 22.47 -4.31 1.85
CA PRO A 111 23.34 -4.50 0.69
C PRO A 111 23.59 -5.97 0.33
N THR A 112 23.29 -6.90 1.25
CA THR A 112 23.49 -8.34 1.07
C THR A 112 22.28 -8.98 0.39
N SER A 113 21.06 -8.68 0.86
CA SER A 113 19.82 -9.25 0.33
C SER A 113 19.18 -8.39 -0.77
N GLY A 114 19.49 -7.09 -0.81
CA GLY A 114 18.83 -6.11 -1.68
C GLY A 114 17.47 -5.66 -1.15
N GLU A 115 17.09 -6.06 0.05
CA GLU A 115 15.80 -5.72 0.65
C GLU A 115 15.71 -4.22 0.99
N VAL A 116 14.54 -3.63 0.74
CA VAL A 116 14.22 -2.27 1.16
C VAL A 116 13.72 -2.32 2.60
N LEU A 117 14.52 -1.82 3.53
CA LEU A 117 14.22 -1.80 4.96
C LEU A 117 13.39 -0.58 5.36
N ALA A 118 13.59 0.56 4.70
CA ALA A 118 12.81 1.77 4.89
C ALA A 118 12.76 2.60 3.61
N LEU A 119 11.62 3.25 3.38
CA LEU A 119 11.37 4.13 2.25
C LEU A 119 10.49 5.29 2.67
N ALA A 120 11.08 6.46 2.85
CA ALA A 120 10.36 7.69 3.17
C ALA A 120 10.53 8.70 2.04
N SER A 121 9.41 9.21 1.54
CA SER A 121 9.35 10.24 0.51
C SER A 121 8.42 11.34 0.93
N ARG A 122 8.80 12.59 0.66
CA ARG A 122 8.02 13.78 0.96
C ARG A 122 8.21 14.80 -0.15
N THR A 123 7.12 15.43 -0.54
CA THR A 123 7.12 16.61 -1.40
C THR A 123 6.17 17.63 -0.79
N ARG A 124 6.41 18.92 -1.02
CA ARG A 124 5.58 20.01 -0.48
C ARG A 124 4.14 19.92 -0.97
N GLU A 125 3.93 19.50 -2.21
CA GLU A 125 2.60 19.28 -2.79
C GLU A 125 1.94 17.99 -2.29
N GLY A 126 2.71 17.10 -1.65
CA GLY A 126 2.30 15.74 -1.34
C GLY A 126 2.32 14.84 -2.57
N SER A 127 2.50 13.54 -2.36
CA SER A 127 2.41 12.56 -3.45
C SER A 127 1.75 11.27 -2.96
N ALA A 128 0.95 10.68 -3.84
CA ALA A 128 0.34 9.36 -3.63
C ALA A 128 1.34 8.20 -3.85
N ARG A 129 2.54 8.51 -4.36
CA ARG A 129 3.62 7.55 -4.62
C ARG A 129 4.95 8.08 -4.08
N PRO A 130 5.86 7.21 -3.61
CA PRO A 130 7.20 7.63 -3.24
C PRO A 130 7.94 8.30 -4.41
N SER A 131 8.41 9.54 -4.24
CA SER A 131 9.23 10.26 -5.25
C SER A 131 10.51 9.51 -5.55
N ALA A 132 11.09 8.82 -4.58
CA ALA A 132 12.24 7.90 -4.76
C ALA A 132 12.09 6.88 -5.90
N PHE A 133 10.87 6.51 -6.31
CA PHE A 133 10.63 5.59 -7.43
C PHE A 133 10.09 6.26 -8.69
N THR A 134 9.68 7.53 -8.61
CA THR A 134 8.93 8.18 -9.69
C THR A 134 9.65 9.40 -10.25
N ASP A 135 10.44 10.08 -9.43
CA ASP A 135 11.16 11.28 -9.81
C ASP A 135 12.58 10.94 -10.25
N THR A 136 13.00 11.56 -11.35
CA THR A 136 14.37 11.44 -11.86
C THR A 136 15.19 12.64 -11.41
N PHE A 137 16.44 12.41 -11.05
CA PHE A 137 17.40 13.47 -10.79
C PHE A 137 18.78 13.11 -11.35
N GLU A 138 19.60 14.12 -11.64
CA GLU A 138 20.99 13.90 -12.02
C GLU A 138 21.83 13.59 -10.78
N PRO A 139 22.50 12.42 -10.69
CA PRO A 139 23.21 12.01 -9.47
C PRO A 139 24.47 12.85 -9.19
N GLY A 140 24.99 13.57 -10.18
CA GLY A 140 26.15 14.45 -10.02
C GLY A 140 27.36 13.72 -9.42
N SER A 141 27.90 14.25 -8.31
CA SER A 141 29.14 13.72 -7.73
C SER A 141 28.99 12.36 -7.05
N ILE A 142 27.79 11.90 -6.68
CA ILE A 142 27.63 10.58 -6.03
C ILE A 142 27.92 9.42 -7.00
N ALA A 143 27.77 9.66 -8.32
CA ALA A 143 28.04 8.66 -9.34
C ALA A 143 29.54 8.48 -9.64
N LYS A 144 30.41 9.37 -9.15
CA LYS A 144 31.85 9.31 -9.43
C LYS A 144 32.52 8.02 -8.96
N ILE A 145 31.97 7.37 -7.92
CA ILE A 145 32.47 6.08 -7.43
C ILE A 145 32.43 4.99 -8.50
N PHE A 146 31.43 5.03 -9.40
CA PHE A 146 31.29 4.06 -10.48
C PHE A 146 32.20 4.39 -11.67
N ALA A 147 32.48 5.67 -11.92
CA ALA A 147 33.41 6.08 -12.97
C ALA A 147 34.88 5.79 -12.61
N ALA A 148 35.18 5.66 -11.32
CA ALA A 148 36.51 5.32 -10.81
C ALA A 148 36.73 3.80 -10.63
N ALA A 149 35.69 2.98 -10.85
CA ALA A 149 35.70 1.53 -10.67
C ALA A 149 36.17 0.77 -11.92
#